data_AF-A0A921AWT7-F1
#
_entry.id   AF-A0A921AWT7-F1
#
_cell.length_a   1.000
_cell.length_b   1.000
_cell.length_c   1.000
_cell.angle_alpha   90.00
_cell.angle_beta   90.00
_cell.angle_gamma   90.00
#
_symmetry.space_group_name_H-M   'P 1'
#
loop_
_entity.id
_entity.type
_entity.pdbx_description
1 polymer ?
#
loop_
_entity_poly.entity_id
_entity_poly.type
_entity_poly.pdbx_seq_one_letter_code
_entity_poly.pdbx_strand_id
1 'polypeptide(L)'
;MCPQPPSQSSPERFLRQAREVLRLIRGRNISDCCLTGGEPSLAGDAFFDILRQCTLEHPEALVSVLTNGRAFADREFSFRLAGIPSRNVLFCVSLHSEVDTLHDAITGVKGSCAQTQQGIYRLASLGFAVEIRTVISRCNYRYLAEFAEHIGNYFPFCAHCAFMGLELHGWAEKHKDMLTVSPVEYGAYLKEAVLTLARRGIPVSLYNVPLCMCGSALQRYARKSISSWKNRYLPQCDACVMKDQCCGFFSTSSEVPEEFVKPFTEKEEYEKFCV
;
A
#
# COMPACT_ATOMS: atom_id res chain seq x y z
N MET A 1 -11.50 -7.22 3.92
CA MET A 1 -10.96 -6.82 2.59
C MET A 1 -9.74 -7.63 2.10
N CYS A 2 -9.09 -8.48 2.91
CA CYS A 2 -7.84 -9.11 2.50
C CYS A 2 -7.99 -10.04 1.27
N PRO A 3 -7.23 -9.83 0.17
CA PRO A 3 -7.27 -10.71 -0.99
C PRO A 3 -6.63 -12.08 -0.72
N GLN A 4 -5.80 -12.20 0.33
CA GLN A 4 -5.19 -13.45 0.76
C GLN A 4 -5.94 -14.01 1.98
N PRO A 5 -6.94 -14.90 1.79
CA PRO A 5 -7.65 -15.51 2.92
C PRO A 5 -6.70 -16.37 3.76
N PRO A 6 -6.99 -16.58 5.06
CA PRO A 6 -6.22 -17.48 5.90
C PRO A 6 -6.17 -18.89 5.27
N SER A 7 -4.98 -19.39 5.01
CA SER A 7 -4.75 -20.76 4.54
C SER A 7 -4.06 -21.57 5.64
N GLN A 8 -4.37 -22.88 5.74
CA GLN A 8 -3.74 -23.83 6.67
C GLN A 8 -2.27 -24.18 6.31
N SER A 9 -1.61 -23.30 5.57
CA SER A 9 -0.22 -23.48 5.14
C SER A 9 0.74 -23.33 6.32
N SER A 10 1.65 -24.30 6.46
CA SER A 10 2.68 -24.29 7.51
C SER A 10 3.56 -23.03 7.44
N PRO A 11 3.61 -22.18 8.49
CA PRO A 11 4.48 -21.00 8.55
C PRO A 11 5.96 -21.32 8.28
N GLU A 12 6.41 -22.50 8.71
CA GLU A 12 7.79 -22.95 8.52
C GLU A 12 8.19 -23.06 7.04
N ARG A 13 7.25 -23.47 6.18
CA ARG A 13 7.50 -23.57 4.74
C ARG A 13 7.85 -22.21 4.15
N PHE A 14 7.10 -21.16 4.52
CA PHE A 14 7.35 -19.81 4.04
C PHE A 14 8.63 -19.22 4.61
N LEU A 15 8.94 -19.49 5.88
CA LEU A 15 10.22 -19.07 6.47
C LEU A 15 11.42 -19.75 5.80
N ARG A 16 11.31 -21.04 5.47
CA ARG A 16 12.34 -21.74 4.67
C ARG A 16 12.51 -21.10 3.30
N GLN A 17 11.41 -20.77 2.62
CA GLN A 17 11.45 -20.10 1.32
C GLN A 17 12.08 -18.70 1.42
N ALA A 18 11.73 -17.91 2.44
CA ALA A 18 12.32 -16.60 2.67
C ALA A 18 13.85 -16.71 2.87
N ARG A 19 14.31 -17.65 3.69
CA ARG A 19 15.75 -17.91 3.90
C ARG A 19 16.47 -18.33 2.62
N GLU A 20 15.85 -19.15 1.79
CA GLU A 20 16.43 -19.55 0.50
C GLU A 20 16.54 -18.36 -0.46
N VAL A 21 15.52 -17.50 -0.52
CA VAL A 21 15.58 -16.26 -1.31
C VAL A 21 16.73 -15.37 -0.81
N LEU A 22 16.86 -15.15 0.50
CA LEU A 22 17.96 -14.38 1.09
C LEU A 22 19.33 -14.96 0.73
N ARG A 23 19.47 -16.29 0.78
CA ARG A 23 20.69 -16.99 0.35
C ARG A 23 21.01 -16.73 -1.12
N LEU A 24 20.01 -16.75 -2.01
CA LEU A 24 20.20 -16.56 -3.45
C LEU A 24 20.57 -15.12 -3.82
N ILE A 25 20.05 -14.14 -3.09
CA ILE A 25 20.32 -12.72 -3.32
C ILE A 25 21.56 -12.22 -2.58
N ARG A 26 22.12 -12.98 -1.65
CA ARG A 26 23.30 -12.60 -0.87
C ARG A 26 24.44 -12.13 -1.77
N GLY A 27 24.98 -10.94 -1.45
CA GLY A 27 26.07 -10.31 -2.22
C GLY A 27 25.67 -9.77 -3.58
N ARG A 28 24.39 -9.87 -3.97
CA ARG A 28 23.87 -9.21 -5.18
C ARG A 28 23.48 -7.78 -4.87
N ASN A 29 23.69 -6.90 -5.85
CA ASN A 29 23.15 -5.55 -5.80
C ASN A 29 21.66 -5.59 -6.14
N ILE A 30 20.81 -5.23 -5.19
CA ILE A 30 19.36 -5.13 -5.34
C ILE A 30 18.94 -3.71 -4.96
N SER A 31 17.96 -3.14 -5.65
CA SER A 31 17.43 -1.82 -5.32
C SER A 31 16.40 -1.87 -4.20
N ASP A 32 15.62 -2.96 -4.14
CA ASP A 32 14.45 -3.07 -3.26
C ASP A 32 14.29 -4.49 -2.74
N CYS A 33 13.84 -4.61 -1.48
CA CYS A 33 13.44 -5.86 -0.85
C CYS A 33 12.13 -5.64 -0.08
N CYS A 34 11.10 -6.43 -0.37
CA CYS A 34 9.80 -6.29 0.28
C CYS A 34 9.48 -7.50 1.16
N LEU A 35 9.33 -7.26 2.46
CA LEU A 35 8.81 -8.21 3.43
C LEU A 35 7.29 -8.09 3.45
N THR A 36 6.61 -9.08 2.90
CA THR A 36 5.14 -9.12 2.76
C THR A 36 4.63 -10.54 3.02
N GLY A 37 3.30 -10.70 3.12
CA GLY A 37 2.62 -11.96 3.37
C GLY A 37 1.24 -11.68 3.98
N GLY A 38 0.81 -12.53 4.92
CA GLY A 38 -0.31 -12.21 5.80
C GLY A 38 0.03 -11.00 6.69
N GLU A 39 0.61 -11.25 7.86
CA GLU A 39 1.19 -10.20 8.71
C GLU A 39 2.61 -10.63 9.12
N PRO A 40 3.68 -9.95 8.63
CA PRO A 40 5.06 -10.32 8.92
C PRO A 40 5.37 -10.38 10.43
N SER A 41 4.75 -9.51 11.24
CA SER A 41 4.99 -9.49 12.69
C SER A 41 4.60 -10.79 13.41
N LEU A 42 3.71 -11.60 12.81
CA LEU A 42 3.29 -12.89 13.37
C LEU A 42 4.38 -13.96 13.30
N ALA A 43 5.45 -13.75 12.53
CA ALA A 43 6.60 -14.65 12.49
C ALA A 43 7.51 -14.54 13.73
N GLY A 44 7.22 -13.64 14.67
CA GLY A 44 7.96 -13.49 15.92
C GLY A 44 9.43 -13.19 15.69
N ASP A 45 10.32 -13.96 16.31
CA ASP A 45 11.77 -13.78 16.21
C ASP A 45 12.29 -13.80 14.78
N ALA A 46 11.72 -14.69 13.96
CA ALA A 46 12.14 -14.85 12.58
C ALA A 46 11.92 -13.57 11.74
N PHE A 47 10.92 -12.74 12.08
CA PHE A 47 10.72 -11.45 11.43
C PHE A 47 11.90 -10.50 11.66
N PHE A 48 12.35 -10.38 12.91
CA PHE A 48 13.46 -9.50 13.26
C PHE A 48 14.78 -10.00 12.67
N ASP A 49 15.01 -11.32 12.65
CA ASP A 49 16.20 -11.91 12.05
C ASP A 49 16.26 -11.66 10.54
N ILE A 50 15.15 -11.86 9.84
CA ILE A 50 15.04 -11.61 8.39
C ILE A 50 15.24 -10.12 8.10
N LEU A 51 14.58 -9.23 8.83
CA LEU A 51 14.71 -7.78 8.63
C LEU A 51 16.15 -7.31 8.89
N ARG A 52 16.78 -7.80 9.96
CA ARG A 52 18.20 -7.53 10.24
C ARG A 52 19.10 -8.06 9.13
N GLN A 53 18.86 -9.26 8.63
CA GLN A 53 19.66 -9.82 7.55
C GLN A 53 19.55 -8.96 6.27
N CYS A 54 18.33 -8.59 5.86
CA CYS A 54 18.11 -7.73 4.69
C CYS A 54 18.86 -6.39 4.83
N THR A 55 18.76 -5.74 5.98
CA THR A 55 19.36 -4.41 6.21
C THR A 55 20.87 -4.44 6.27
N LEU A 56 21.46 -5.51 6.83
CA LEU A 56 22.92 -5.65 6.93
C LEU A 56 23.55 -6.14 5.62
N GLU A 57 22.91 -7.07 4.91
CA GLU A 57 23.45 -7.64 3.66
C GLU A 57 23.17 -6.74 2.44
N HIS A 58 22.13 -5.90 2.50
CA HIS A 58 21.73 -4.99 1.42
C HIS A 58 21.54 -3.54 1.93
N PRO A 59 22.64 -2.87 2.35
CA PRO A 59 22.57 -1.56 2.98
C PRO A 59 22.06 -0.41 2.10
N GLU A 60 22.16 -0.57 0.78
CA GLU A 60 21.72 0.41 -0.22
C GLU A 60 20.31 0.11 -0.77
N ALA A 61 19.76 -1.07 -0.47
CA ALA A 61 18.43 -1.45 -0.92
C ALA A 61 17.37 -0.84 0.01
N LEU A 62 16.25 -0.40 -0.57
CA LEU A 62 15.06 -0.08 0.21
C LEU A 62 14.41 -1.37 0.71
N VAL A 63 14.39 -1.56 2.03
CA VAL A 63 13.73 -2.69 2.69
C VAL A 63 12.33 -2.26 3.16
N SER A 64 11.30 -2.56 2.38
CA SER A 64 9.92 -2.25 2.74
C SER A 64 9.26 -3.38 3.53
N VAL A 65 8.51 -3.05 4.58
CA VAL A 65 7.73 -4.02 5.37
C VAL A 65 6.24 -3.70 5.23
N LEU A 66 5.45 -4.59 4.63
CA LEU A 66 4.00 -4.43 4.56
C LEU A 66 3.36 -5.01 5.82
N THR A 67 2.68 -4.18 6.61
CA THR A 67 2.14 -4.56 7.91
C THR A 67 0.83 -3.83 8.21
N ASN A 68 0.00 -4.40 9.08
CA ASN A 68 -1.12 -3.68 9.71
C ASN A 68 -0.68 -2.79 10.88
N GLY A 69 0.60 -2.82 11.28
CA GLY A 69 1.17 -1.91 12.28
C GLY A 69 0.82 -2.23 13.74
N ARG A 70 -0.15 -3.13 13.99
CA ARG A 70 -0.74 -3.33 15.33
C ARG A 70 0.24 -3.90 16.34
N ALA A 71 1.11 -4.81 15.93
CA ALA A 71 2.10 -5.41 16.82
C ALA A 71 3.08 -4.37 17.39
N PHE A 72 3.32 -3.27 16.68
CA PHE A 72 4.20 -2.19 17.12
C PHE A 72 3.55 -1.27 18.16
N ALA A 73 2.26 -1.45 18.48
CA ALA A 73 1.68 -0.80 19.66
C ALA A 73 2.37 -1.30 20.95
N ASP A 74 2.72 -2.59 20.97
CA ASP A 74 3.42 -3.21 22.07
C ASP A 74 4.87 -2.71 22.18
N ARG A 75 5.25 -2.35 23.41
CA ARG A 75 6.56 -1.74 23.67
C ARG A 75 7.69 -2.74 23.61
N GLU A 76 7.49 -3.93 24.14
CA GLU A 76 8.49 -4.98 24.16
C GLU A 76 8.80 -5.46 22.74
N PHE A 77 7.75 -5.74 21.96
CA PHE A 77 7.85 -6.10 20.55
C PHE A 77 8.61 -5.04 19.74
N SER A 78 8.25 -3.77 19.91
CA SER A 78 8.89 -2.68 19.15
C SER A 78 10.34 -2.43 19.56
N PHE A 79 10.68 -2.62 20.84
CA PHE A 79 12.05 -2.40 21.31
C PHE A 79 13.06 -3.35 20.66
N ARG A 80 12.60 -4.49 20.15
CA ARG A 80 13.42 -5.43 19.37
C ARG A 80 13.93 -4.84 18.04
N LEU A 81 13.33 -3.75 17.56
CA LEU A 81 13.82 -3.00 16.41
C LEU A 81 15.06 -2.14 16.72
N ALA A 82 15.36 -1.85 17.99
CA ALA A 82 16.41 -0.89 18.39
C ALA A 82 17.83 -1.28 17.91
N GLY A 83 18.05 -2.54 17.52
CA GLY A 83 19.32 -3.02 16.96
C GLY A 83 19.27 -3.31 15.47
N ILE A 84 18.30 -2.77 14.73
CA ILE A 84 18.15 -2.90 13.28
C ILE A 84 18.39 -1.52 12.65
N PRO A 85 19.28 -1.40 11.64
CA PRO A 85 19.47 -0.14 10.93
C PRO A 85 18.15 0.37 10.35
N SER A 86 17.75 1.59 10.72
CA SER A 86 16.50 2.17 10.24
C SER A 86 16.62 2.91 8.90
N ARG A 87 17.84 3.31 8.51
CA ARG A 87 18.11 4.23 7.38
C ARG A 87 17.50 3.81 6.05
N ASN A 88 17.39 2.52 5.80
CA ASN A 88 16.91 1.94 4.55
C ASN A 88 15.66 1.09 4.74
N VAL A 89 14.96 1.26 5.87
CA VAL A 89 13.73 0.51 6.18
C VAL A 89 12.52 1.42 6.12
N LEU A 90 11.51 0.97 5.37
CA LEU A 90 10.22 1.66 5.25
C LEU A 90 9.09 0.74 5.71
N PHE A 91 8.43 1.09 6.81
CA PHE A 91 7.22 0.39 7.25
C PHE A 91 6.01 0.94 6.51
N CYS A 92 5.40 0.11 5.66
CA CYS A 92 4.18 0.41 4.92
C CYS A 92 2.98 -0.09 5.72
N VAL A 93 2.40 0.81 6.54
CA VAL A 93 1.36 0.50 7.52
C VAL A 93 -0.03 0.73 6.91
N SER A 94 -0.88 -0.29 6.97
CA SER A 94 -2.28 -0.17 6.52
C SER A 94 -3.14 0.54 7.56
N LEU A 95 -3.65 1.73 7.21
CA LEU A 95 -4.60 2.50 8.03
C LEU A 95 -5.77 2.92 7.13
N HIS A 96 -6.98 2.49 7.45
CA HIS A 96 -8.14 2.60 6.55
C HIS A 96 -9.10 3.77 6.84
N SER A 97 -8.98 4.40 8.01
CA SER A 97 -9.70 5.61 8.41
C SER A 97 -9.12 6.12 9.74
N GLU A 98 -9.29 7.41 9.99
CA GLU A 98 -9.12 8.13 11.24
C GLU A 98 -10.26 7.84 12.25
N VAL A 99 -11.44 7.46 11.75
CA VAL A 99 -12.58 7.04 12.56
C VAL A 99 -12.36 5.61 13.01
N ASP A 100 -12.19 5.41 14.31
CA ASP A 100 -11.86 4.12 14.93
C ASP A 100 -12.87 3.02 14.59
N THR A 101 -14.16 3.30 14.72
CA THR A 101 -15.25 2.37 14.41
C THR A 101 -15.28 1.96 12.94
N LEU A 102 -14.99 2.89 12.03
CA LEU A 102 -14.93 2.59 10.60
C LEU A 102 -13.71 1.73 10.26
N HIS A 103 -12.54 2.10 10.77
CA HIS A 103 -11.32 1.33 10.60
C HIS A 103 -11.47 -0.10 11.15
N ASP A 104 -11.97 -0.24 12.37
CA ASP A 104 -12.17 -1.53 13.03
C ASP A 104 -13.21 -2.40 12.32
N ALA A 105 -14.26 -1.80 11.76
CA ALA A 105 -15.22 -2.51 10.93
C ALA A 105 -14.57 -3.06 9.65
N ILE A 106 -13.70 -2.26 9.01
CA ILE A 106 -12.97 -2.64 7.79
C ILE A 106 -11.97 -3.78 8.06
N THR A 107 -11.24 -3.72 9.17
CA THR A 107 -10.27 -4.76 9.56
C THR A 107 -10.92 -5.97 10.21
N GLY A 108 -12.15 -5.83 10.70
CA GLY A 108 -12.87 -6.86 11.45
C GLY A 108 -12.36 -7.05 12.88
N VAL A 109 -11.61 -6.08 13.43
CA VAL A 109 -10.98 -6.20 14.76
C VAL A 109 -11.18 -4.92 15.57
N LYS A 110 -11.93 -5.03 16.67
CA LYS A 110 -12.10 -3.93 17.63
C LYS A 110 -10.77 -3.52 18.27
N GLY A 111 -10.53 -2.21 18.40
CA GLY A 111 -9.31 -1.60 18.90
C GLY A 111 -8.15 -1.57 17.90
N SER A 112 -8.35 -2.07 16.67
CA SER A 112 -7.27 -2.14 15.67
C SER A 112 -6.78 -0.76 15.23
N CYS A 113 -7.67 0.23 15.16
CA CYS A 113 -7.31 1.59 14.80
C CYS A 113 -6.34 2.20 15.80
N ALA A 114 -6.70 2.16 17.10
CA ALA A 114 -5.86 2.68 18.17
C ALA A 114 -4.50 1.97 18.23
N GLN A 115 -4.48 0.64 18.07
CA GLN A 115 -3.23 -0.13 17.99
C GLN A 115 -2.37 0.29 16.80
N THR A 116 -2.96 0.44 15.62
CA THR A 116 -2.25 0.81 14.38
C THR A 116 -1.63 2.20 14.51
N GLN A 117 -2.40 3.18 14.97
CA GLN A 117 -1.91 4.55 15.19
C GLN A 117 -0.79 4.59 16.24
N GLN A 118 -0.94 3.86 17.36
CA GLN A 118 0.12 3.74 18.36
C GLN A 118 1.39 3.07 17.80
N GLY A 119 1.23 2.09 16.92
CA GLY A 119 2.32 1.45 16.20
C GLY A 119 3.05 2.40 15.26
N ILE A 120 2.33 3.24 14.52
CA ILE A 120 2.90 4.29 13.65
C ILE A 120 3.79 5.24 14.47
N TYR A 121 3.26 5.77 15.58
CA TYR A 121 4.06 6.64 16.47
C TYR A 121 5.28 5.93 17.03
N ARG A 122 5.16 4.65 17.39
CA ARG A 122 6.27 3.88 17.95
C ARG A 122 7.38 3.67 16.92
N LEU A 123 7.02 3.26 15.71
CA LEU A 123 7.97 3.10 14.59
C LEU A 123 8.72 4.40 14.30
N ALA A 124 7.99 5.52 14.20
CA ALA A 124 8.59 6.83 14.00
C ALA A 124 9.50 7.25 15.15
N SER A 125 9.11 6.99 16.41
CA SER A 125 9.93 7.30 17.60
C SER A 125 11.25 6.51 17.66
N LEU A 126 11.30 5.35 16.98
CA LEU A 126 12.49 4.51 16.84
C LEU A 126 13.32 4.88 15.60
N GLY A 127 12.95 5.94 14.88
CA GLY A 127 13.68 6.46 13.72
C GLY A 127 13.44 5.71 12.42
N PHE A 128 12.38 4.88 12.33
CA PHE A 128 11.99 4.22 11.09
C PHE A 128 11.09 5.10 10.25
N ALA A 129 11.30 5.07 8.93
CA ALA A 129 10.38 5.71 8.00
C ALA A 129 9.06 4.93 7.95
N VAL A 130 7.95 5.68 7.87
CA VAL A 130 6.60 5.11 7.80
C VAL A 130 5.90 5.62 6.55
N GLU A 131 5.37 4.70 5.75
CA GLU A 131 4.41 4.96 4.69
C GLU A 131 3.02 4.52 5.17
N ILE A 132 2.02 5.40 5.05
CA ILE A 132 0.62 5.04 5.34
C ILE A 132 -0.03 4.54 4.04
N ARG A 133 -0.69 3.39 4.10
CA ARG A 133 -1.42 2.80 2.98
C ARG A 133 -2.90 2.68 3.28
N THR A 134 -3.72 3.09 2.32
CA THR A 134 -5.17 3.00 2.44
C THR A 134 -5.77 2.41 1.19
N VAL A 135 -6.35 1.22 1.32
CA VAL A 135 -7.21 0.67 0.27
C VAL A 135 -8.53 1.44 0.27
N ILE A 136 -8.86 2.03 -0.89
CA ILE A 136 -10.11 2.74 -1.12
C ILE A 136 -11.22 1.70 -1.35
N SER A 137 -12.33 1.88 -0.66
CA SER A 137 -13.52 1.02 -0.76
C SER A 137 -14.79 1.86 -0.57
N ARG A 138 -15.95 1.28 -0.84
CA ARG A 138 -17.25 1.91 -0.56
C ARG A 138 -17.41 2.27 0.91
N CYS A 139 -16.71 1.60 1.82
CA CYS A 139 -16.75 1.90 3.25
C CYS A 139 -16.07 3.23 3.63
N ASN A 140 -14.99 3.63 2.95
CA ASN A 140 -14.16 4.75 3.39
C ASN A 140 -13.99 5.89 2.37
N TYR A 141 -14.38 5.71 1.10
CA TYR A 141 -14.06 6.69 0.06
C TYR A 141 -14.59 8.11 0.31
N ARG A 142 -15.70 8.24 1.05
CA ARG A 142 -16.30 9.54 1.39
C ARG A 142 -15.54 10.31 2.47
N TYR A 143 -14.66 9.63 3.20
CA TYR A 143 -13.87 10.16 4.32
C TYR A 143 -12.41 10.41 3.94
N LEU A 144 -12.03 10.27 2.66
CA LEU A 144 -10.63 10.38 2.25
C LEU A 144 -10.04 11.76 2.51
N ALA A 145 -10.86 12.82 2.41
CA ALA A 145 -10.42 14.19 2.65
C ALA A 145 -10.10 14.40 4.14
N GLU A 146 -11.01 14.02 5.02
CA GLU A 146 -10.86 14.08 6.48
C GLU A 146 -9.68 13.20 6.94
N PHE A 147 -9.54 12.01 6.33
CA PHE A 147 -8.43 11.13 6.58
C PHE A 147 -7.08 11.74 6.19
N ALA A 148 -7.01 12.45 5.05
CA ALA A 148 -5.81 13.17 4.63
C ALA A 148 -5.48 14.35 5.57
N GLU A 149 -6.49 15.09 6.04
CA GLU A 149 -6.31 16.12 7.07
C GLU A 149 -5.78 15.51 8.38
N HIS A 150 -6.31 14.35 8.79
CA HIS A 150 -5.84 13.62 9.96
C HIS A 150 -4.37 13.21 9.81
N ILE A 151 -3.98 12.60 8.69
CA ILE A 151 -2.58 12.28 8.41
C ILE A 151 -1.71 13.53 8.48
N GLY A 152 -2.16 14.61 7.84
CA GLY A 152 -1.44 15.87 7.82
C GLY A 152 -1.23 16.50 9.21
N ASN A 153 -2.19 16.33 10.12
CA ASN A 153 -2.16 16.93 11.45
C ASN A 153 -1.40 16.08 12.47
N TYR A 154 -1.56 14.76 12.40
CA TYR A 154 -1.11 13.83 13.44
C TYR A 154 0.08 12.98 13.01
N PHE A 155 0.28 12.79 11.70
CA PHE A 155 1.40 12.04 11.14
C PHE A 155 2.23 12.87 10.15
N PRO A 156 2.63 14.13 10.47
CA PRO A 156 3.43 14.96 9.55
C PRO A 156 4.82 14.38 9.28
N PHE A 157 5.27 13.40 10.08
CA PHE A 157 6.52 12.67 9.91
C PHE A 157 6.42 11.49 8.92
N CYS A 158 5.24 11.19 8.38
CA CYS A 158 5.10 10.12 7.40
C CYS A 158 5.96 10.42 6.16
N ALA A 159 6.78 9.44 5.79
CA ALA A 159 7.65 9.54 4.62
C ALA A 159 6.86 9.50 3.32
N HIS A 160 5.70 8.82 3.32
CA HIS A 160 4.83 8.69 2.16
C HIS A 160 3.40 8.32 2.57
N CYS A 161 2.43 8.62 1.70
CA CYS A 161 1.06 8.10 1.79
C CYS A 161 0.61 7.53 0.44
N ALA A 162 0.06 6.32 0.44
CA ALA A 162 -0.44 5.67 -0.75
C ALA A 162 -1.95 5.40 -0.65
N PHE A 163 -2.71 5.99 -1.56
CA PHE A 163 -4.10 5.61 -1.78
C PHE A 163 -4.17 4.52 -2.84
N MET A 164 -4.79 3.39 -2.49
CA MET A 164 -4.71 2.16 -3.27
C MET A 164 -6.10 1.76 -3.80
N GLY A 165 -6.20 1.51 -5.10
CA GLY A 165 -7.33 0.80 -5.69
C GLY A 165 -7.44 -0.64 -5.17
N LEU A 166 -8.67 -1.12 -5.05
CA LEU A 166 -9.01 -2.45 -4.52
C LEU A 166 -8.68 -3.57 -5.54
N GLU A 167 -7.96 -4.59 -5.09
CA GLU A 167 -7.87 -5.88 -5.80
C GLU A 167 -9.10 -6.73 -5.45
N LEU A 168 -9.99 -6.98 -6.41
CA LEU A 168 -11.23 -7.73 -6.18
C LEU A 168 -10.97 -9.25 -6.21
N HIS A 169 -10.32 -9.75 -5.17
CA HIS A 169 -9.95 -11.16 -5.04
C HIS A 169 -10.19 -11.67 -3.60
N GLY A 170 -10.33 -12.98 -3.42
CA GLY A 170 -10.41 -13.61 -2.10
C GLY A 170 -11.60 -13.11 -1.26
N TRP A 171 -11.34 -12.54 -0.08
CA TRP A 171 -12.42 -11.99 0.75
C TRP A 171 -13.04 -10.72 0.18
N ALA A 172 -12.33 -9.95 -0.65
CA ALA A 172 -12.88 -8.76 -1.28
C ALA A 172 -13.99 -9.13 -2.28
N GLU A 173 -13.75 -10.16 -3.08
CA GLU A 173 -14.73 -10.69 -4.03
C GLU A 173 -16.02 -11.19 -3.33
N LYS A 174 -15.87 -11.91 -2.21
CA LYS A 174 -17.02 -12.39 -1.41
C LYS A 174 -17.91 -11.29 -0.84
N HIS A 175 -17.39 -10.07 -0.70
CA HIS A 175 -18.09 -8.92 -0.15
C HIS A 175 -18.15 -7.75 -1.14
N LYS A 176 -18.10 -8.04 -2.45
CA LYS A 176 -17.97 -7.02 -3.49
C LYS A 176 -19.03 -5.93 -3.43
N ASP A 177 -20.28 -6.29 -3.12
CA ASP A 177 -21.40 -5.34 -3.06
C ASP A 177 -21.20 -4.27 -1.96
N MET A 178 -20.50 -4.65 -0.88
CA MET A 178 -20.19 -3.76 0.23
C MET A 178 -18.89 -2.97 0.02
N LEU A 179 -17.99 -3.43 -0.86
CA LEU A 179 -16.62 -2.92 -0.94
C LEU A 179 -16.31 -2.17 -2.24
N THR A 180 -16.83 -2.62 -3.38
CA THR A 180 -16.42 -2.12 -4.69
C THR A 180 -16.89 -0.69 -4.91
N VAL A 181 -16.01 0.21 -5.33
CA VAL A 181 -16.37 1.58 -5.74
C VAL A 181 -15.51 1.93 -6.96
N SER A 182 -16.13 2.50 -7.99
CA SER A 182 -15.40 2.86 -9.21
C SER A 182 -14.46 4.04 -8.94
N PRO A 183 -13.25 4.09 -9.53
CA PRO A 183 -12.38 5.25 -9.40
C PRO A 183 -12.98 6.55 -9.92
N VAL A 184 -13.91 6.46 -10.86
CA VAL A 184 -14.68 7.61 -11.34
C VAL A 184 -15.60 8.15 -10.25
N GLU A 185 -16.20 7.26 -9.43
CA GLU A 185 -17.11 7.65 -8.34
C GLU A 185 -16.36 8.32 -7.18
N TYR A 186 -15.23 7.77 -6.74
CA TYR A 186 -14.45 8.36 -5.64
C TYR A 186 -13.50 9.48 -6.05
N GLY A 187 -13.41 9.81 -7.35
CA GLY A 187 -12.38 10.69 -7.90
C GLY A 187 -12.33 12.09 -7.26
N ALA A 188 -13.47 12.67 -6.91
CA ALA A 188 -13.53 13.98 -6.25
C ALA A 188 -12.93 13.94 -4.83
N TYR A 189 -13.32 12.96 -4.02
CA TYR A 189 -12.81 12.76 -2.65
C TYR A 189 -11.31 12.43 -2.66
N LEU A 190 -10.90 11.57 -3.59
CA LEU A 190 -9.49 11.24 -3.75
C LEU A 190 -8.67 12.46 -4.17
N LYS A 191 -9.23 13.32 -5.04
CA LYS A 191 -8.56 14.55 -5.47
C LYS A 191 -8.29 15.47 -4.30
N GLU A 192 -9.29 15.69 -3.46
CA GLU A 192 -9.17 16.52 -2.28
C GLU A 192 -8.10 15.98 -1.34
N ALA A 193 -8.18 14.68 -0.99
CA ALA A 193 -7.23 14.00 -0.13
C ALA A 193 -5.77 14.11 -0.61
N VAL A 194 -5.52 13.81 -1.89
CA VAL A 194 -4.18 13.86 -2.49
C VAL A 194 -3.63 15.29 -2.49
N LEU A 195 -4.45 16.27 -2.87
CA LEU A 195 -3.99 17.67 -2.91
C LEU A 195 -3.77 18.25 -1.51
N THR A 196 -4.56 17.82 -0.51
CA THR A 196 -4.30 18.17 0.90
C THR A 196 -2.94 17.68 1.35
N LEU A 197 -2.60 16.40 1.13
CA LEU A 197 -1.29 15.85 1.51
C LEU A 197 -0.15 16.52 0.75
N ALA A 198 -0.31 16.71 -0.56
CA ALA A 198 0.69 17.37 -1.39
C ALA A 198 0.98 18.81 -0.93
N ARG A 199 -0.05 19.60 -0.60
CA ARG A 199 0.13 20.97 -0.06
C ARG A 199 0.80 20.98 1.31
N ARG A 200 0.61 19.94 2.11
CA ARG A 200 1.26 19.75 3.40
C ARG A 200 2.69 19.21 3.29
N GLY A 201 3.19 18.98 2.07
CA GLY A 201 4.53 18.48 1.82
C GLY A 201 4.71 16.98 2.10
N ILE A 202 3.61 16.23 2.29
CA ILE A 202 3.65 14.78 2.49
C ILE A 202 3.64 14.11 1.11
N PRO A 203 4.69 13.35 0.74
CA PRO A 203 4.72 12.62 -0.53
C PRO A 203 3.52 11.68 -0.65
N VAL A 204 2.82 11.73 -1.77
CA VAL A 204 1.61 10.94 -2.00
C VAL A 204 1.64 10.25 -3.36
N SER A 205 1.15 9.01 -3.42
CA SER A 205 0.99 8.26 -4.67
C SER A 205 -0.39 7.61 -4.75
N LEU A 206 -0.84 7.39 -5.99
CA LEU A 206 -1.97 6.52 -6.30
C LEU A 206 -1.46 5.19 -6.81
N TYR A 207 -1.81 4.11 -6.11
CA TYR A 207 -1.50 2.74 -6.51
C TYR A 207 -2.77 2.05 -6.98
N ASN A 208 -2.64 1.20 -8.00
CA ASN A 208 -3.70 0.33 -8.50
C ASN A 208 -4.95 1.09 -9.01
N VAL A 209 -4.79 2.36 -9.37
CA VAL A 209 -5.83 3.16 -10.01
C VAL A 209 -5.40 3.41 -11.46
N PRO A 210 -6.11 2.86 -12.47
CA PRO A 210 -5.78 3.05 -13.87
C PRO A 210 -5.72 4.54 -14.22
N LEU A 211 -4.70 4.92 -15.01
CA LEU A 211 -4.40 6.32 -15.27
C LEU A 211 -5.57 7.07 -15.92
N CYS A 212 -6.30 6.41 -16.82
CA CYS A 212 -7.47 6.96 -17.50
C CYS A 212 -8.69 7.16 -16.60
N MET A 213 -8.68 6.56 -15.40
CA MET A 213 -9.72 6.73 -14.40
C MET A 213 -9.32 7.73 -13.31
N CYS A 214 -8.07 8.20 -13.32
CA CYS A 214 -7.64 9.34 -12.52
C CYS A 214 -8.07 10.63 -13.21
N GLY A 215 -8.69 11.55 -12.46
CA GLY A 215 -8.86 12.93 -12.92
C GLY A 215 -7.50 13.55 -13.26
N SER A 216 -7.45 14.44 -14.25
CA SER A 216 -6.19 15.00 -14.79
C SER A 216 -5.23 15.54 -13.72
N ALA A 217 -5.77 16.25 -12.72
CA ALA A 217 -4.99 16.77 -11.58
C ALA A 217 -4.27 15.68 -10.75
N LEU A 218 -4.71 14.42 -10.84
CA LEU A 218 -4.18 13.29 -10.08
C LEU A 218 -3.21 12.40 -10.86
N GLN A 219 -3.17 12.55 -12.18
CA GLN A 219 -2.41 11.68 -13.06
C GLN A 219 -0.90 11.69 -12.76
N ARG A 220 -0.34 12.82 -12.30
CA ARG A 220 1.06 12.94 -11.85
C ARG A 220 1.40 12.12 -10.58
N TYR A 221 0.39 11.77 -9.79
CA TYR A 221 0.55 10.96 -8.57
C TYR A 221 0.36 9.47 -8.83
N ALA A 222 -0.19 9.08 -9.98
CA ALA A 222 -0.35 7.68 -10.35
C ALA A 222 0.99 6.99 -10.56
N ARG A 223 1.07 5.72 -10.16
CA ARG A 223 2.26 4.87 -10.32
C ARG A 223 1.88 3.53 -10.94
N LYS A 224 2.78 2.96 -11.73
CA LYS A 224 2.70 1.59 -12.23
C LYS A 224 3.01 0.60 -11.09
N SER A 225 2.06 0.44 -10.18
CA SER A 225 2.23 -0.27 -8.92
C SER A 225 1.85 -1.76 -8.96
N ILE A 226 1.34 -2.26 -10.09
CA ILE A 226 0.99 -3.68 -10.26
C ILE A 226 2.13 -4.39 -10.99
N SER A 227 2.67 -5.43 -10.37
CA SER A 227 3.75 -6.25 -10.95
C SER A 227 3.30 -6.91 -12.26
N SER A 228 4.21 -7.03 -13.23
CA SER A 228 3.91 -7.56 -14.57
C SER A 228 3.19 -8.91 -14.57
N TRP A 229 3.59 -9.83 -13.69
CA TRP A 229 2.98 -11.15 -13.55
C TRP A 229 1.56 -11.15 -12.94
N LYS A 230 1.15 -10.05 -12.28
CA LYS A 230 -0.19 -9.83 -11.71
C LYS A 230 -1.03 -8.85 -12.52
N ASN A 231 -0.53 -8.37 -13.66
CA ASN A 231 -1.16 -7.30 -14.40
C ASN A 231 -1.89 -7.83 -15.63
N ARG A 232 -3.03 -7.23 -15.96
CA ARG A 232 -3.72 -7.37 -17.23
C ARG A 232 -4.17 -6.02 -17.77
N TYR A 233 -4.20 -5.92 -19.09
CA TYR A 233 -4.80 -4.80 -19.81
C TYR A 233 -5.97 -5.34 -20.64
N LEU A 234 -7.02 -4.53 -20.78
CA LEU A 234 -8.16 -4.87 -21.61
C LEU A 234 -7.86 -4.59 -23.09
N PRO A 235 -8.58 -5.19 -24.06
CA PRO A 235 -8.32 -4.98 -25.48
C PRO A 235 -8.33 -3.50 -25.90
N GLN A 236 -9.19 -2.68 -25.30
CA GLN A 236 -9.23 -1.24 -25.63
C GLN A 236 -7.91 -0.53 -25.27
N CYS A 237 -7.15 -1.03 -24.29
CA CYS A 237 -5.88 -0.44 -23.87
C CYS A 237 -4.74 -0.63 -24.89
N ASP A 238 -4.90 -1.46 -25.92
CA ASP A 238 -3.82 -1.75 -26.87
C ASP A 238 -3.42 -0.54 -27.72
N ALA A 239 -4.36 0.36 -28.00
CA ALA A 239 -4.10 1.63 -28.67
C ALA A 239 -3.69 2.77 -27.73
N CYS A 240 -3.59 2.52 -26.41
CA CYS A 240 -3.34 3.58 -25.42
C CYS A 240 -1.88 4.03 -25.43
N VAL A 241 -1.61 5.29 -25.76
CA VAL A 241 -0.24 5.85 -25.79
C VAL A 241 0.41 5.96 -24.41
N MET A 242 -0.38 5.87 -23.34
CA MET A 242 0.07 5.91 -21.94
C MET A 242 0.11 4.54 -21.26
N LYS A 243 -0.08 3.44 -22.02
CA LYS A 243 -0.13 2.06 -21.48
C LYS A 243 1.09 1.72 -20.61
N ASP A 244 2.28 2.15 -21.03
CA ASP A 244 3.54 1.84 -20.34
C ASP A 244 3.69 2.51 -18.97
N GLN A 245 2.99 3.62 -18.73
CA GLN A 245 2.97 4.35 -17.46
C GLN A 245 1.79 3.95 -16.57
N CYS A 246 0.77 3.32 -17.14
CA CYS A 246 -0.43 2.91 -16.44
C CYS A 246 -0.22 1.61 -15.63
N CYS A 247 -0.83 1.51 -14.45
CA CYS A 247 -0.79 0.29 -13.65
C CYS A 247 -1.58 -0.89 -14.24
N GLY A 248 -2.52 -0.64 -15.16
CA GLY A 248 -3.45 -1.65 -15.65
C GLY A 248 -4.40 -2.13 -14.55
N PHE A 249 -4.79 -3.40 -14.60
CA PHE A 249 -5.68 -4.04 -13.64
C PHE A 249 -5.05 -5.31 -13.10
N PHE A 250 -5.45 -5.72 -11.89
CA PHE A 250 -5.04 -7.01 -11.37
C PHE A 250 -5.64 -8.15 -12.22
N SER A 251 -4.81 -9.09 -12.65
CA SER A 251 -5.23 -10.29 -13.39
C SER A 251 -6.11 -11.23 -12.57
N THR A 252 -5.99 -11.14 -11.24
CA THR A 252 -6.76 -11.87 -10.22
C THR A 252 -8.11 -11.24 -9.88
N SER A 253 -8.36 -9.99 -10.29
CA SER A 253 -9.64 -9.33 -10.01
C SER A 253 -10.74 -9.96 -10.85
N SER A 254 -11.78 -10.44 -10.19
CA SER A 254 -12.90 -11.12 -10.86
C SER A 254 -13.75 -10.19 -11.73
N GLU A 255 -13.75 -8.90 -11.40
CA GLU A 255 -14.47 -7.85 -12.13
C GLU A 255 -13.59 -6.61 -12.24
N VAL A 256 -13.71 -5.89 -13.36
CA VAL A 256 -13.06 -4.59 -13.58
C VAL A 256 -14.06 -3.64 -14.24
N PRO A 257 -13.98 -2.32 -13.96
CA PRO A 257 -14.91 -1.31 -14.50
C PRO A 257 -14.62 -1.00 -15.98
N GLU A 258 -14.86 -1.96 -16.87
CA GLU A 258 -14.54 -1.87 -18.31
C GLU A 258 -15.21 -0.67 -18.99
N GLU A 259 -16.42 -0.33 -18.60
CA GLU A 259 -17.22 0.77 -19.14
C GLU A 259 -16.62 2.15 -18.89
N PHE A 260 -15.73 2.27 -17.90
CA PHE A 260 -15.05 3.51 -17.56
C PHE A 260 -13.65 3.64 -18.17
N VAL A 261 -13.19 2.62 -18.91
CA VAL A 261 -11.84 2.58 -19.48
C VAL A 261 -11.78 3.47 -20.72
N LYS A 262 -10.96 4.51 -20.65
CA LYS A 262 -10.76 5.47 -21.75
C LYS A 262 -9.28 5.57 -22.13
N PRO A 263 -8.82 4.82 -23.15
CA PRO A 263 -7.45 4.91 -23.66
C PRO A 263 -7.08 6.35 -24.02
N PHE A 264 -5.84 6.74 -23.70
CA PHE A 264 -5.28 8.00 -24.19
C PHE A 264 -4.86 7.83 -25.65
N THR A 265 -5.27 8.75 -26.50
CA THR A 265 -4.98 8.69 -27.94
C THR A 265 -3.80 9.58 -28.33
N GLU A 266 -3.52 10.63 -27.54
CA GLU A 266 -2.42 11.56 -27.74
C GLU A 266 -1.70 11.84 -26.42
N LYS A 267 -0.37 12.03 -26.44
CA LYS A 267 0.42 12.27 -25.20
C LYS A 267 0.11 13.63 -24.56
N GLU A 268 -0.31 14.60 -25.37
CA GLU A 268 -0.66 15.96 -24.95
C GLU A 268 -1.89 15.99 -24.02
N GLU A 269 -2.74 14.96 -24.05
CA GLU A 269 -3.84 14.77 -23.10
C GLU A 269 -3.33 14.58 -21.66
N TYR A 270 -2.12 14.07 -21.49
CA TYR A 270 -1.45 13.83 -20.21
C TYR A 270 -0.49 14.96 -19.84
N GLU A 271 0.34 15.41 -20.78
CA GLU A 271 1.45 16.35 -20.51
C GLU A 271 0.97 17.76 -20.10
N LYS A 272 -0.26 18.16 -20.47
CA LYS A 272 -0.88 19.44 -20.03
C LYS A 272 -0.96 19.62 -18.51
N PHE A 273 -0.86 18.55 -17.74
CA PHE A 273 -1.09 18.55 -16.28
C PHE A 273 0.11 18.05 -15.47
N CYS A 274 1.26 17.80 -16.12
CA CYS A 274 2.47 17.27 -15.51
C CYS A 274 3.50 18.32 -15.08
N VAL A 275 3.19 19.62 -15.19
CA VAL A 275 4.03 20.73 -14.71
C VAL A 275 3.82 20.97 -13.22
#